data_AF-A0A0N0BFN6-F1
#
_entry.id   AF-A0A0N0BFN6-F1
#
_cell.length_a   1.000
_cell.length_b   1.000
_cell.length_c   1.000
_cell.angle_alpha   90.00
_cell.angle_beta   90.00
_cell.angle_gamma   90.00
#
_symmetry.space_group_name_H-M   'P 1'
#
loop_
_entity.id
_entity.type
_entity.pdbx_description
1 polymer ?
#
loop_
_entity_poly.entity_id
_entity_poly.type
_entity_poly.pdbx_seq_one_letter_code
_entity_poly.pdbx_strand_id
1 'polypeptide(L)'
;MATVQEEIKNFVQRATITTNSQEAVTEYFLSKQQDRNIKKYPEWDKPRVYPALEVVRAHSEDIFFSCYMNDVRDRMRKHVAEYKKYQDYLDMVIIETGEFNSISEIFNRYETLIEARSILSEHQDKNLELLEEKGTEMHHMTESKSQKIMTLNNKLAQLQARRDRAEVQARKWETIVAEIKVIAAEKNLEHTQVKTCCWNLYQQICKRKEIPVTVSKDDVEQQLDYIKRTILELKRIMKVAKKHATK
;
A
#
# COMPACT_ATOMS: atom_id res chain seq x y z
N MET A 1 53.33 70.64 93.98
CA MET A 1 53.00 71.98 93.43
C MET A 1 53.12 71.90 91.92
N ALA A 2 52.16 72.50 91.21
CA ALA A 2 52.03 72.63 89.74
C ALA A 2 51.63 71.35 88.96
N THR A 3 50.55 71.28 88.16
CA THR A 3 49.30 72.07 88.01
C THR A 3 48.38 71.31 87.05
N VAL A 4 47.18 70.96 87.55
CA VAL A 4 45.87 70.75 86.88
C VAL A 4 45.79 71.05 85.36
N GLN A 5 46.23 70.16 84.48
CA GLN A 5 45.96 70.32 83.04
C GLN A 5 45.92 69.05 82.17
N GLU A 6 45.82 67.86 82.75
CA GLU A 6 45.92 66.59 81.98
C GLU A 6 44.57 65.87 81.72
N GLU A 7 43.41 66.34 82.22
CA GLU A 7 42.16 65.54 82.15
C GLU A 7 40.90 66.21 81.53
N ILE A 8 41.01 67.33 80.80
CA ILE A 8 39.86 67.90 80.06
C ILE A 8 40.20 68.14 78.58
N LYS A 9 40.24 67.08 77.77
CA LYS A 9 40.06 67.16 76.31
C LYS A 9 39.27 65.97 75.76
N ASN A 10 38.20 65.62 76.46
CA ASN A 10 37.13 64.82 75.86
C ASN A 10 36.08 65.78 75.26
N PHE A 11 35.57 65.40 74.08
CA PHE A 11 34.23 65.73 73.61
C PHE A 11 33.95 67.11 72.99
N VAL A 12 34.71 67.56 71.97
CA VAL A 12 34.12 68.35 70.87
C VAL A 12 34.93 68.16 69.58
N GLN A 13 34.62 67.16 68.75
CA GLN A 13 34.94 67.28 67.32
C GLN A 13 33.88 68.18 66.68
N ARG A 14 34.20 69.47 66.56
CA ARG A 14 33.38 70.42 65.78
C ARG A 14 33.46 70.01 64.32
N ALA A 15 32.30 69.82 63.67
CA ALA A 15 32.22 69.65 62.23
C ALA A 15 32.88 70.85 61.52
N THR A 16 33.81 70.57 60.63
CA THR A 16 34.46 71.56 59.77
C THR A 16 33.40 72.09 58.80
N ILE A 17 32.98 73.34 58.95
CA ILE A 17 32.04 73.96 58.02
C ILE A 17 32.82 74.31 56.75
N THR A 18 32.50 73.64 55.65
CA THR A 18 33.08 73.88 54.32
C THR A 18 32.86 75.33 53.89
N THR A 19 33.92 76.00 53.42
CA THR A 19 33.90 77.43 53.01
C THR A 19 33.09 77.67 51.72
N ASN A 20 32.75 76.60 50.99
CA ASN A 20 32.00 76.64 49.75
C ASN A 20 30.53 76.27 49.97
N SER A 21 29.64 77.27 49.90
CA SER A 21 28.21 77.11 50.15
C SER A 21 27.50 76.24 49.11
N GLN A 22 27.96 76.22 47.85
CA GLN A 22 27.34 75.42 46.79
C GLN A 22 27.61 73.92 46.96
N GLU A 23 28.81 73.60 47.42
CA GLU A 23 29.27 72.23 47.67
C GLU A 23 28.58 71.64 48.90
N ALA A 24 28.42 72.44 49.96
CA ALA A 24 27.63 72.06 51.13
C ALA A 24 26.15 71.79 50.80
N VAL A 25 25.56 72.56 49.89
CA VAL A 25 24.19 72.34 49.41
C VAL A 25 24.10 71.05 48.60
N THR A 26 25.05 70.79 47.71
CA THR A 26 25.05 69.55 46.90
C THR A 26 25.27 68.32 47.77
N GLU A 27 26.18 68.36 48.75
CA GLU A 27 26.37 67.28 49.72
C GLU A 27 25.14 67.05 50.60
N TYR A 28 24.46 68.13 51.06
CA TYR A 28 23.20 68.01 51.79
C TYR A 28 22.11 67.32 50.96
N PHE A 29 21.97 67.69 49.69
CA PHE A 29 20.99 67.08 48.79
C PHE A 29 21.32 65.61 48.47
N LEU A 30 22.60 65.28 48.25
CA LEU A 30 23.05 63.90 48.03
C LEU A 30 22.87 63.03 49.27
N SER A 31 23.16 63.57 50.46
CA SER A 31 22.92 62.91 51.76
C SER A 31 21.43 62.62 51.96
N LYS A 32 20.55 63.58 51.66
CA LYS A 32 19.10 63.40 51.71
C LYS A 32 18.55 62.43 50.65
N GLN A 33 19.29 62.19 49.56
CA GLN A 33 18.91 61.24 48.51
C GLN A 33 19.34 59.80 48.82
N GLN A 34 20.44 59.62 49.58
CA GLN A 34 20.87 58.31 50.10
C GLN A 34 19.98 57.78 51.21
N ASP A 35 19.39 58.67 52.03
CA ASP A 35 18.28 58.34 52.94
C ASP A 35 17.00 58.07 52.15
N ARG A 36 16.91 56.87 51.57
CA ARG A 36 15.74 56.38 50.82
C ARG A 36 14.50 56.24 51.70
N ASN A 37 13.87 57.34 52.09
CA ASN A 37 12.57 57.32 52.77
C ASN A 37 11.74 58.61 52.57
N ILE A 38 11.80 59.24 51.40
CA ILE A 38 10.82 60.29 51.03
C ILE A 38 9.60 59.62 50.39
N LYS A 39 8.77 59.00 51.23
CA LYS A 39 7.39 58.67 50.86
C LYS A 39 6.56 59.95 51.00
N LYS A 40 6.42 60.67 49.87
CA LYS A 40 5.57 61.86 49.64
C LYS A 40 6.27 63.21 49.93
N TYR A 41 6.57 63.94 48.86
CA TYR A 41 7.08 65.32 48.90
C TYR A 41 6.06 66.26 49.56
N PRO A 42 6.51 67.30 50.30
CA PRO A 42 5.64 68.32 50.86
C PRO A 42 4.80 69.01 49.78
N GLU A 43 3.57 69.39 50.11
CA GLU A 43 2.61 69.90 49.13
C GLU A 43 3.03 71.24 48.48
N TRP A 44 3.88 72.02 49.15
CA TRP A 44 4.48 73.25 48.63
C TRP A 44 5.63 73.00 47.63
N ASP A 45 6.13 71.77 47.54
CA ASP A 45 7.21 71.33 46.65
C ASP A 45 6.67 70.64 45.38
N LYS A 46 5.34 70.51 45.27
CA LYS A 46 4.67 70.25 44.00
C LYS A 46 4.75 71.53 43.17
N PRO A 47 5.26 71.51 41.93
CA PRO A 47 5.29 72.70 41.08
C PRO A 47 3.92 73.37 41.08
N ARG A 48 3.83 74.61 41.55
CA ARG A 48 2.56 75.35 41.45
C ARG A 48 2.22 75.45 39.96
N VAL A 49 1.07 74.90 39.60
CA VAL A 49 0.55 74.94 38.24
C VAL A 49 0.08 76.36 37.97
N TYR A 50 1.01 77.20 37.52
CA TYR A 50 0.68 78.52 37.00
C TYR A 50 0.28 78.36 35.53
N PRO A 51 -0.70 79.13 35.01
CA PRO A 51 -1.12 79.04 33.61
C PRO A 51 0.05 79.09 32.63
N ALA A 52 1.10 79.87 32.93
CA ALA A 52 2.32 79.93 32.13
C ALA A 52 3.09 78.60 32.05
N LEU A 53 3.10 77.78 33.11
CA LEU A 53 3.77 76.48 33.11
C LEU A 53 3.00 75.44 32.30
N GLU A 54 1.67 75.46 32.32
CA GLU A 54 0.86 74.61 31.44
C GLU A 54 0.99 75.01 29.99
N VAL A 55 1.07 76.31 29.68
CA VAL A 55 1.34 76.81 28.33
C VAL A 55 2.72 76.36 27.85
N VAL A 56 3.75 76.40 28.70
CA VAL A 56 5.10 75.90 28.35
C VAL A 56 5.12 74.39 28.18
N ARG A 57 4.42 73.63 29.04
CA ARG A 57 4.31 72.17 28.90
C ARG A 57 3.57 71.79 27.62
N ALA A 58 2.40 72.39 27.36
CA ALA A 58 1.64 72.19 26.14
C ALA A 58 2.47 72.57 24.91
N HIS A 59 3.20 73.69 24.97
CA HIS A 59 4.10 74.08 23.87
C HIS A 59 5.25 73.08 23.68
N SER A 60 5.83 72.53 24.76
CA SER A 60 6.88 71.51 24.65
C SER A 60 6.37 70.17 24.13
N GLU A 61 5.14 69.78 24.50
CA GLU A 61 4.46 68.59 24.00
C GLU A 61 4.08 68.77 22.51
N ASP A 62 3.60 69.96 22.13
CA ASP A 62 3.30 70.33 20.75
C ASP A 62 4.57 70.35 19.88
N ILE A 63 5.69 70.87 20.41
CA ILE A 63 6.99 70.84 19.74
C ILE A 63 7.46 69.39 19.57
N PHE A 64 7.35 68.56 20.60
CA PHE A 64 7.74 67.15 20.54
C PHE A 64 6.90 66.38 19.52
N PHE A 65 5.58 66.57 19.54
CA PHE A 65 4.66 65.98 18.56
C PHE A 65 4.96 66.47 17.13
N SER A 66 5.24 67.77 16.96
CA SER A 66 5.65 68.35 15.69
C SER A 66 6.95 67.73 15.16
N CYS A 67 7.97 67.59 16.01
CA CYS A 67 9.24 66.93 15.66
C CYS A 67 9.04 65.46 15.28
N TYR A 68 8.23 64.71 16.04
CA TYR A 68 7.90 63.32 15.72
C TYR A 68 7.17 63.20 14.38
N MET A 69 6.17 64.05 14.13
CA MET A 69 5.44 64.07 12.86
C MET A 69 6.32 64.47 11.68
N ASN A 70 7.32 65.34 11.90
CA ASN A 70 8.30 65.69 10.89
C ASN A 70 9.25 64.53 10.57
N ASP A 71 9.73 63.81 11.58
CA ASP A 71 10.57 62.62 11.38
C ASP A 71 9.81 61.47 10.69
N VAL A 72 8.54 61.24 11.04
CA VAL A 72 7.67 60.29 10.32
C VAL A 72 7.50 60.72 8.86
N ARG A 73 7.26 62.02 8.62
CA ARG A 73 7.12 62.57 7.27
C ARG A 73 8.40 62.42 6.45
N ASP A 74 9.56 62.61 7.06
CA ASP A 74 10.85 62.51 6.37
C ASP A 74 11.17 61.06 6.02
N ARG A 75 10.86 60.11 6.92
CA ARG A 75 10.92 58.67 6.62
C ARG A 75 9.98 58.26 5.50
N MET A 76 8.73 58.73 5.53
CA MET A 76 7.77 58.49 4.45
C MET A 76 8.24 59.10 3.13
N ARG A 77 8.76 60.33 3.13
CA ARG A 77 9.31 60.98 1.93
C ARG A 77 10.48 60.20 1.36
N LYS A 78 11.37 59.67 2.20
CA LYS A 78 12.47 58.82 1.78
C LYS A 78 11.94 57.55 1.10
N HIS A 79 10.98 56.85 1.70
CA HIS A 79 10.38 55.67 1.09
C HIS A 79 9.66 55.98 -0.23
N VAL A 80 8.88 57.06 -0.30
CA VAL A 80 8.22 57.47 -1.56
C VAL A 80 9.26 57.76 -2.64
N ALA A 81 10.36 58.44 -2.31
CA ALA A 81 11.45 58.68 -3.25
C ALA A 81 12.15 57.39 -3.70
N GLU A 82 12.37 56.44 -2.79
CA GLU A 82 12.96 55.12 -3.08
C GLU A 82 12.08 54.28 -4.02
N TYR A 83 10.75 54.30 -3.83
CA TYR A 83 9.80 53.53 -4.63
C TYR A 83 9.38 54.22 -5.94
N LYS A 84 9.64 55.53 -6.08
CA LYS A 84 9.29 56.30 -7.29
C LYS A 84 9.82 55.67 -8.58
N LYS A 85 11.02 55.10 -8.56
CA LYS A 85 11.61 54.39 -9.72
C LYS A 85 10.73 53.26 -10.27
N TYR A 86 9.97 52.58 -9.42
CA TYR A 86 9.06 51.51 -9.84
C TYR A 86 7.76 52.08 -10.40
N GLN A 87 7.26 53.19 -9.84
CA GLN A 87 6.12 53.90 -10.38
C GLN A 87 6.45 54.44 -11.78
N ASP A 88 7.58 55.13 -11.94
CA ASP A 88 8.04 55.67 -13.22
C ASP A 88 8.18 54.54 -14.27
N TYR A 89 8.65 53.36 -13.88
CA TYR A 89 8.72 52.18 -14.76
C TYR A 89 7.33 51.68 -15.16
N LEU A 90 6.38 51.55 -14.23
CA LEU A 90 5.03 51.08 -14.52
C LEU A 90 4.27 52.09 -15.40
N ASP A 91 4.48 53.38 -15.19
CA ASP A 91 3.95 54.44 -16.06
C ASP A 91 4.54 54.34 -17.47
N MET A 92 5.84 54.04 -17.62
CA MET A 92 6.45 53.77 -18.93
C MET A 92 5.85 52.53 -19.61
N VAL A 93 5.65 51.43 -18.86
CA VAL A 93 5.03 50.20 -19.39
C VAL A 93 3.62 50.47 -19.91
N ILE A 94 2.83 51.27 -19.22
CA ILE A 94 1.49 51.69 -19.66
C ILE A 94 1.56 52.40 -21.03
N ILE A 95 2.51 53.33 -21.18
CA ILE A 95 2.68 54.10 -22.43
C ILE A 95 3.16 53.21 -23.57
N GLU A 96 4.12 52.32 -23.32
CA GLU A 96 4.73 51.47 -24.35
C GLU A 96 3.81 50.34 -24.82
N THR A 97 3.07 49.71 -23.91
CA THR A 97 2.16 48.61 -24.26
C THR A 97 0.81 49.10 -24.77
N GLY A 98 0.29 50.21 -24.21
CA GLY A 98 -1.05 50.72 -24.53
C GLY A 98 -2.20 49.79 -24.14
N GLU A 99 -1.93 48.66 -23.47
CA GLU A 99 -2.93 47.66 -23.06
C GLU A 99 -3.59 47.98 -21.71
N PHE A 100 -2.99 48.88 -20.93
CA PHE A 100 -3.44 49.23 -19.58
C PHE A 100 -3.73 50.72 -19.49
N ASN A 101 -4.75 51.09 -18.71
CA ASN A 101 -5.15 52.49 -18.49
C ASN A 101 -4.63 53.04 -17.16
N SER A 102 -4.24 52.16 -16.23
CA SER A 102 -3.71 52.56 -14.93
C SER A 102 -2.81 51.48 -14.33
N ILE A 103 -1.94 51.89 -13.40
CA ILE A 103 -1.09 50.96 -12.63
C ILE A 103 -1.97 49.95 -11.86
N SER A 104 -3.15 50.37 -11.38
CA SER A 104 -4.10 49.50 -10.69
C SER A 104 -4.60 48.35 -11.58
N GLU A 105 -4.78 48.60 -12.87
CA GLU A 105 -5.20 47.58 -13.84
C GLU A 105 -4.12 46.50 -14.03
N ILE A 106 -2.84 46.88 -14.01
CA ILE A 106 -1.70 45.94 -14.04
C ILE A 106 -1.73 45.04 -12.80
N PHE A 107 -1.94 45.61 -11.61
CA PHE A 107 -2.03 44.83 -10.37
C PHE A 107 -3.23 43.88 -10.37
N ASN A 108 -4.42 44.35 -10.76
CA ASN A 108 -5.61 43.50 -10.84
C ASN A 108 -5.40 42.33 -11.83
N ARG A 109 -4.76 42.60 -12.97
CA ARG A 109 -4.43 41.55 -13.96
C ARG A 109 -3.44 40.56 -13.39
N TYR A 110 -2.40 41.03 -12.70
CA TYR A 110 -1.40 40.20 -12.04
C TYR A 110 -2.02 39.32 -10.94
N GLU A 111 -2.87 39.89 -10.08
CA GLU A 111 -3.59 39.15 -9.04
C GLU A 111 -4.47 38.07 -9.65
N THR A 112 -5.28 38.41 -10.66
CA THR A 112 -6.10 37.43 -11.40
C THR A 112 -5.25 36.31 -12.01
N LEU A 113 -4.07 36.64 -12.56
CA LEU A 113 -3.15 35.64 -13.13
C LEU A 113 -2.52 34.75 -12.06
N ILE A 114 -2.19 35.28 -10.88
CA ILE A 114 -1.72 34.47 -9.75
C ILE A 114 -2.83 33.51 -9.30
N GLU A 115 -4.04 34.01 -9.11
CA GLU A 115 -5.18 33.18 -8.70
C GLU A 115 -5.45 32.08 -9.71
N ALA A 116 -5.50 32.42 -11.00
CA ALA A 116 -5.66 31.44 -12.07
C ALA A 116 -4.53 30.41 -12.08
N ARG A 117 -3.28 30.84 -11.90
CA ARG A 117 -2.12 29.93 -11.79
C ARG A 117 -2.25 29.01 -10.58
N SER A 118 -2.69 29.52 -9.44
CA SER A 118 -2.89 28.73 -8.22
C SER A 118 -3.95 27.65 -8.43
N ILE A 119 -5.09 28.01 -9.02
CA ILE A 119 -6.18 27.07 -9.33
C ILE A 119 -5.71 26.01 -10.33
N LEU A 120 -5.00 26.43 -11.39
CA LEU A 120 -4.46 25.49 -12.38
C LEU A 120 -3.45 24.51 -11.77
N SER A 121 -2.59 24.99 -10.87
CA SER A 121 -1.63 24.15 -10.16
C SER A 121 -2.36 23.12 -9.29
N GLU A 122 -3.34 23.55 -8.49
CA GLU A 122 -4.13 22.64 -7.64
C GLU A 122 -4.89 21.60 -8.48
N HIS A 123 -5.46 22.01 -9.61
CA HIS A 123 -6.13 21.10 -10.53
C HIS A 123 -5.15 20.11 -11.18
N GLN A 124 -3.94 20.56 -11.55
CA GLN A 124 -2.89 19.69 -12.07
C GLN A 124 -2.46 18.66 -11.03
N ASP A 125 -2.25 19.07 -9.78
CA ASP A 125 -1.86 18.17 -8.69
C ASP A 125 -2.94 17.11 -8.45
N LYS A 126 -4.21 17.51 -8.38
CA LYS A 126 -5.34 16.58 -8.27
C LYS A 126 -5.42 15.60 -9.44
N ASN A 127 -5.15 16.04 -10.66
CA ASN A 127 -5.15 15.15 -11.82
C ASN A 127 -4.00 14.15 -11.78
N LEU A 128 -2.83 14.56 -11.31
CA LEU A 128 -1.69 13.65 -11.13
C LEU A 128 -1.99 12.60 -10.06
N GLU A 129 -2.58 13.01 -8.94
CA GLU A 129 -3.02 12.09 -7.86
C GLU A 129 -4.05 11.09 -8.38
N LEU A 130 -5.08 11.55 -9.11
CA LEU A 130 -6.06 10.67 -9.73
C LEU A 130 -5.43 9.71 -10.75
N LEU A 131 -4.47 10.18 -11.55
CA LEU A 131 -3.79 9.34 -12.52
C LEU A 131 -2.93 8.27 -11.82
N GLU A 132 -2.25 8.62 -10.73
CA GLU A 132 -1.49 7.68 -9.92
C GLU A 132 -2.41 6.65 -9.25
N GLU A 133 -3.54 7.07 -8.67
CA GLU A 133 -4.55 6.17 -8.11
C GLU A 133 -5.09 5.20 -9.19
N LYS A 134 -5.44 5.71 -10.38
CA LYS A 134 -5.90 4.85 -11.48
C LYS A 134 -4.79 3.94 -12.01
N GLY A 135 -3.56 4.41 -12.05
CA GLY A 135 -2.40 3.62 -12.43
C GLY A 135 -2.16 2.45 -11.46
N THR A 136 -2.21 2.72 -10.16
CA THR A 136 -2.06 1.70 -9.11
C THR A 136 -3.22 0.70 -9.09
N GLU A 137 -4.47 1.17 -9.24
CA GLU A 137 -5.65 0.31 -9.36
C GLU A 137 -5.54 -0.63 -10.57
N MET A 138 -5.14 -0.09 -11.73
CA MET A 138 -4.93 -0.89 -12.95
C MET A 138 -3.80 -1.91 -12.77
N HIS A 139 -2.70 -1.53 -12.13
CA HIS A 139 -1.58 -2.42 -11.86
C HIS A 139 -2.00 -3.60 -10.97
N HIS A 140 -2.65 -3.30 -9.83
CA HIS A 140 -3.16 -4.32 -8.91
C HIS A 140 -4.18 -5.25 -9.60
N MET A 141 -5.08 -4.71 -10.40
CA MET A 141 -6.05 -5.51 -11.16
C MET A 141 -5.36 -6.42 -12.19
N THR A 142 -4.30 -5.95 -12.83
CA THR A 142 -3.52 -6.72 -13.79
C THR A 142 -2.77 -7.85 -13.11
N GLU A 143 -2.11 -7.58 -11.98
CA GLU A 143 -1.41 -8.57 -11.18
C GLU A 143 -2.37 -9.65 -10.66
N SER A 144 -3.51 -9.25 -10.08
CA SER A 144 -4.54 -10.18 -9.60
C SER A 144 -5.07 -11.09 -10.71
N LYS A 145 -5.33 -10.54 -11.90
CA LYS A 145 -5.77 -11.31 -13.06
C LYS A 145 -4.67 -12.24 -13.58
N SER A 146 -3.43 -11.77 -13.64
CA SER A 146 -2.26 -12.57 -14.04
C SER A 146 -2.07 -13.77 -13.11
N GLN A 147 -2.18 -13.54 -11.80
CA GLN A 147 -2.11 -14.60 -10.80
C GLN A 147 -3.24 -15.62 -10.98
N LYS A 148 -4.48 -15.17 -11.21
CA LYS A 148 -5.61 -16.07 -11.53
C LYS A 148 -5.35 -16.90 -12.79
N ILE A 149 -4.83 -16.30 -13.85
CA ILE A 149 -4.46 -17.01 -15.09
C ILE A 149 -3.41 -18.07 -14.79
N MET A 150 -2.36 -17.75 -14.02
CA MET A 150 -1.32 -18.70 -13.64
C MET A 150 -1.89 -19.90 -12.86
N THR A 151 -2.74 -19.63 -11.86
CA THR A 151 -3.38 -20.72 -11.09
C THR A 151 -4.30 -21.59 -11.94
N LEU A 152 -5.06 -21.01 -12.87
CA LEU A 152 -5.91 -21.74 -13.80
C LEU A 152 -5.10 -22.58 -14.78
N ASN A 153 -3.99 -22.04 -15.32
CA ASN A 153 -3.09 -22.78 -16.20
C ASN A 153 -2.45 -23.97 -15.48
N ASN A 154 -2.06 -23.82 -14.22
CA ASN A 154 -1.56 -24.92 -13.41
C ASN A 154 -2.64 -25.99 -13.19
N LYS A 155 -3.88 -25.60 -12.89
CA LYS A 155 -5.02 -26.52 -12.77
C LYS A 155 -5.28 -27.26 -14.09
N LEU A 156 -5.24 -26.55 -15.21
CA LEU A 156 -5.42 -27.10 -16.54
C LEU A 156 -4.35 -28.16 -16.86
N ALA A 157 -3.08 -27.84 -16.60
CA ALA A 157 -1.97 -28.78 -16.79
C ALA A 157 -2.13 -30.04 -15.92
N GLN A 158 -2.54 -29.89 -14.65
CA GLN A 158 -2.80 -31.02 -13.76
C GLN A 158 -3.96 -31.91 -14.26
N LEU A 159 -5.05 -31.30 -14.72
CA LEU A 159 -6.21 -32.01 -15.25
C LEU A 159 -5.85 -32.74 -16.55
N GLN A 160 -5.09 -32.10 -17.44
CA GLN A 160 -4.62 -32.69 -18.68
C GLN A 160 -3.72 -33.90 -18.40
N ALA A 161 -2.76 -33.78 -17.48
CA ALA A 161 -1.90 -34.90 -17.08
C ALA A 161 -2.70 -36.07 -16.48
N ARG A 162 -3.76 -35.79 -15.72
CA ARG A 162 -4.67 -36.83 -15.19
C ARG A 162 -5.44 -37.51 -16.31
N ARG A 163 -5.93 -36.74 -17.29
CA ARG A 163 -6.64 -37.26 -18.47
C ARG A 163 -5.72 -38.20 -19.26
N ASP A 164 -4.50 -37.75 -19.57
CA ASP A 164 -3.55 -38.51 -20.36
C ASP A 164 -3.18 -39.84 -19.65
N ARG A 165 -2.99 -39.81 -18.32
CA ARG A 165 -2.78 -41.05 -17.53
C ARG A 165 -3.97 -42.00 -17.61
N ALA A 166 -5.19 -41.48 -17.48
CA ALA A 166 -6.41 -42.29 -17.55
C ALA A 166 -6.59 -42.89 -18.96
N GLU A 167 -6.34 -42.12 -20.01
CA GLU A 167 -6.38 -42.60 -21.40
C GLU A 167 -5.37 -43.73 -21.65
N VAL A 168 -4.14 -43.59 -21.16
CA VAL A 168 -3.12 -44.64 -21.28
C VAL A 168 -3.58 -45.93 -20.58
N GLN A 169 -4.18 -45.82 -19.39
CA GLN A 169 -4.71 -46.99 -18.68
C GLN A 169 -5.92 -47.60 -19.39
N ALA A 170 -6.83 -46.78 -19.91
CA ALA A 170 -7.98 -47.25 -20.68
C ALA A 170 -7.53 -48.05 -21.90
N ARG A 171 -6.60 -47.51 -22.71
CA ARG A 171 -6.04 -48.21 -23.88
C ARG A 171 -5.37 -49.53 -23.52
N LYS A 172 -4.67 -49.61 -22.39
CA LYS A 172 -4.08 -50.86 -21.89
C LYS A 172 -5.15 -51.92 -21.62
N TRP A 173 -6.20 -51.56 -20.89
CA TRP A 173 -7.29 -52.48 -20.59
C TRP A 173 -8.12 -52.85 -21.82
N GLU A 174 -8.34 -51.93 -22.75
CA GLU A 174 -8.96 -52.22 -24.04
C GLU A 174 -8.17 -53.28 -24.82
N THR A 175 -6.85 -53.16 -24.84
CA THR A 175 -5.96 -54.14 -25.50
C THR A 175 -6.07 -55.51 -24.84
N ILE A 176 -5.96 -55.59 -23.51
CA ILE A 176 -6.08 -56.85 -22.76
C ILE A 176 -7.45 -57.49 -22.98
N VAL A 177 -8.53 -56.70 -22.95
CA VAL A 177 -9.89 -57.20 -23.19
C VAL A 177 -10.04 -57.70 -24.62
N ALA A 178 -9.44 -57.03 -25.61
CA ALA A 178 -9.45 -57.49 -26.99
C ALA A 178 -8.71 -58.83 -27.15
N GLU A 179 -7.54 -59.00 -26.53
CA GLU A 179 -6.80 -60.27 -26.52
C GLU A 179 -7.61 -61.39 -25.88
N ILE A 180 -8.22 -61.14 -24.71
CA ILE A 180 -9.08 -62.11 -24.03
C ILE A 180 -10.26 -62.52 -24.92
N LYS A 181 -10.88 -61.57 -25.63
CA LYS A 181 -12.00 -61.86 -26.55
C LYS A 181 -11.56 -62.76 -27.70
N VAL A 182 -10.38 -62.53 -28.28
CA VAL A 182 -9.83 -63.38 -29.35
C VAL A 182 -9.60 -64.80 -28.82
N ILE A 183 -8.87 -64.94 -27.70
CA ILE A 183 -8.58 -66.24 -27.10
C ILE A 183 -9.88 -66.98 -26.71
N ALA A 184 -10.85 -66.26 -26.13
CA ALA A 184 -12.14 -66.84 -25.76
C ALA A 184 -12.92 -67.34 -26.98
N ALA A 185 -12.88 -66.60 -28.10
CA ALA A 185 -13.52 -67.03 -29.35
C ALA A 185 -12.86 -68.30 -29.92
N GLU A 186 -11.52 -68.37 -29.92
CA GLU A 186 -10.77 -69.55 -30.35
C GLU A 186 -11.09 -70.78 -29.49
N LYS A 187 -11.05 -70.63 -28.15
CA LYS A 187 -11.38 -71.72 -27.23
C LYS A 187 -12.83 -72.16 -27.31
N ASN A 188 -13.75 -71.23 -27.52
CA ASN A 188 -15.16 -71.58 -27.73
C ASN A 188 -15.37 -72.33 -29.05
N LEU A 189 -14.63 -71.97 -30.11
CA LEU A 189 -14.64 -72.69 -31.38
C LEU A 189 -14.11 -74.12 -31.21
N GLU A 190 -12.95 -74.30 -30.59
CA GLU A 190 -12.38 -75.62 -30.26
C GLU A 190 -13.38 -76.47 -29.46
N HIS A 191 -13.97 -75.90 -28.42
CA HIS A 191 -14.98 -76.58 -27.59
C HIS A 191 -16.19 -77.02 -28.41
N THR A 192 -16.73 -76.13 -29.25
CA THR A 192 -17.87 -76.42 -30.11
C THR A 192 -17.55 -77.52 -31.14
N GLN A 193 -16.35 -77.51 -31.71
CA GLN A 193 -15.87 -78.55 -32.61
C GLN A 193 -15.78 -79.91 -31.89
N VAL A 194 -15.20 -79.96 -30.70
CA VAL A 194 -15.09 -81.19 -29.89
C VAL A 194 -16.48 -81.74 -29.57
N LYS A 195 -17.41 -80.91 -29.11
CA LYS A 195 -18.81 -81.32 -28.85
C LYS A 195 -19.45 -81.92 -30.10
N THR A 196 -19.27 -81.27 -31.25
CA THR A 196 -19.83 -81.72 -32.53
C THR A 196 -19.22 -83.06 -32.96
N CYS A 197 -17.91 -83.24 -32.81
CA CYS A 197 -17.22 -84.50 -33.09
C CYS A 197 -17.71 -85.63 -32.18
N CYS A 198 -17.88 -85.39 -30.88
CA CYS A 198 -18.42 -86.36 -29.94
C CYS A 198 -19.84 -86.79 -30.34
N TRP A 199 -20.69 -85.81 -30.65
CA TRP A 199 -22.05 -86.08 -31.10
C TRP A 199 -22.08 -86.92 -32.38
N ASN A 200 -21.29 -86.54 -33.38
CA ASN A 200 -21.20 -87.25 -34.65
C ASN A 200 -20.72 -88.70 -34.45
N LEU A 201 -19.73 -88.91 -33.60
CA LEU A 201 -19.20 -90.25 -33.30
C LEU A 201 -20.23 -91.10 -32.56
N TYR A 202 -20.93 -90.54 -31.57
CA TYR A 202 -22.03 -91.21 -30.86
C TYR A 202 -23.15 -91.62 -31.83
N GLN A 203 -23.59 -90.69 -32.69
CA GLN A 203 -24.61 -90.99 -33.70
C GLN A 203 -24.17 -92.10 -34.65
N GLN A 204 -22.91 -92.12 -35.10
CA GLN A 204 -22.40 -93.20 -35.94
C GLN A 204 -22.40 -94.56 -35.21
N ILE A 205 -22.05 -94.58 -33.93
CA ILE A 205 -22.09 -95.80 -33.12
C ILE A 205 -23.52 -96.32 -32.96
N CYS A 206 -24.48 -95.43 -32.64
CA CYS A 206 -25.89 -95.77 -32.55
C CYS A 206 -26.41 -96.35 -33.87
N LYS A 207 -26.06 -95.74 -35.02
CA LYS A 207 -26.41 -96.26 -36.35
C LYS A 207 -25.82 -97.65 -36.62
N ARG A 208 -24.54 -97.87 -36.29
CA ARG A 208 -23.86 -99.17 -36.52
C ARG A 208 -24.39 -100.30 -35.64
N LYS A 209 -24.83 -99.98 -34.43
CA LYS A 209 -25.41 -100.94 -33.48
C LYS A 209 -26.93 -101.09 -33.62
N GLU A 210 -27.56 -100.33 -34.53
CA GLU A 210 -29.02 -100.26 -34.69
C GLU A 210 -29.77 -99.87 -33.40
N ILE A 211 -29.15 -99.02 -32.57
CA ILE A 211 -29.74 -98.52 -31.31
C ILE A 211 -30.30 -97.10 -31.54
N PRO A 212 -31.51 -96.77 -31.06
CA PRO A 212 -32.02 -95.41 -31.13
C PRO A 212 -31.11 -94.42 -30.37
N VAL A 213 -31.01 -93.20 -30.88
CA VAL A 213 -30.25 -92.11 -30.24
C VAL A 213 -31.01 -91.66 -28.99
N THR A 214 -30.51 -92.00 -27.80
CA THR A 214 -31.19 -91.73 -26.51
C THR A 214 -30.55 -90.59 -25.73
N VAL A 215 -29.27 -90.30 -25.94
CA VAL A 215 -28.54 -89.23 -25.25
C VAL A 215 -28.72 -87.90 -25.98
N SER A 216 -28.92 -86.81 -25.22
CA SER A 216 -29.06 -85.45 -25.76
C SER A 216 -27.77 -84.94 -26.41
N LYS A 217 -27.89 -84.04 -27.38
CA LYS A 217 -26.76 -83.39 -28.07
C LYS A 217 -25.88 -82.57 -27.11
N ASP A 218 -26.47 -81.99 -26.08
CA ASP A 218 -25.76 -81.14 -25.11
C ASP A 218 -25.09 -81.93 -23.98
N ASP A 219 -25.49 -83.19 -23.78
CA ASP A 219 -24.90 -84.10 -22.77
C ASP A 219 -23.70 -84.86 -23.35
N VAL A 220 -22.58 -84.16 -23.44
CA VAL A 220 -21.33 -84.69 -24.00
C VAL A 220 -20.72 -85.77 -23.10
N GLU A 221 -20.94 -85.70 -21.79
CA GLU A 221 -20.39 -86.67 -20.84
C GLU A 221 -20.97 -88.06 -21.05
N GLN A 222 -22.30 -88.16 -21.19
CA GLN A 222 -22.95 -89.43 -21.49
C GLN A 222 -22.61 -89.95 -22.89
N GLN A 223 -22.47 -89.06 -23.88
CA GLN A 223 -22.01 -89.44 -25.23
C GLN A 223 -20.61 -90.09 -25.16
N LEU A 224 -19.68 -89.46 -24.42
CA LEU A 224 -18.32 -89.96 -24.25
C LEU A 224 -18.26 -91.29 -23.49
N ASP A 225 -19.11 -91.50 -22.49
CA ASP A 225 -19.17 -92.80 -21.79
C ASP A 225 -19.64 -93.92 -22.73
N TYR A 226 -20.66 -93.66 -23.57
CA TYR A 226 -21.10 -94.61 -24.60
C TYR A 226 -20.02 -94.92 -25.64
N ILE A 227 -19.32 -93.88 -26.11
CA ILE A 227 -18.19 -94.01 -27.04
C ILE A 227 -17.09 -94.86 -26.41
N LYS A 228 -16.71 -94.57 -25.15
CA LYS A 228 -15.70 -95.31 -24.40
C LYS A 228 -16.07 -96.79 -24.23
N ARG A 229 -17.30 -97.09 -23.79
CA ARG A 229 -17.79 -98.47 -23.64
C ARG A 229 -17.70 -99.23 -24.96
N THR A 230 -18.12 -98.62 -26.06
CA THR A 230 -18.08 -99.22 -27.39
C THR A 230 -16.64 -99.48 -27.87
N ILE A 231 -15.71 -98.53 -27.67
CA ILE A 231 -14.30 -98.73 -28.01
C ILE A 231 -13.70 -99.90 -27.22
N LEU A 232 -14.02 -100.02 -25.93
CA LEU A 232 -13.56 -101.12 -25.08
C LEU A 232 -14.12 -102.47 -25.54
N GLU A 233 -15.39 -102.53 -25.93
CA GLU A 233 -16.00 -103.73 -26.51
C GLU A 233 -15.31 -104.13 -27.82
N LEU A 234 -15.14 -103.21 -28.77
CA LEU A 234 -14.44 -103.47 -30.03
C LEU A 234 -13.00 -103.96 -29.79
N LYS A 235 -12.29 -103.37 -28.84
CA LYS A 235 -10.93 -103.80 -28.45
C LYS A 235 -10.92 -105.22 -27.90
N ARG A 236 -11.94 -105.63 -27.13
CA ARG A 236 -12.09 -107.01 -26.65
C ARG A 236 -12.36 -107.96 -27.83
N ILE A 237 -13.28 -107.62 -28.72
CA ILE A 237 -13.60 -108.42 -29.92
C ILE A 237 -12.36 -108.61 -30.79
N MET A 238 -11.60 -107.53 -31.06
CA MET A 238 -10.35 -107.62 -31.83
C MET A 238 -9.30 -108.51 -31.18
N LYS A 239 -9.15 -108.47 -29.85
CA LYS A 239 -8.23 -109.38 -29.14
C LYS A 239 -8.63 -110.84 -29.30
N VAL A 240 -9.92 -111.14 -29.23
CA VAL A 240 -10.45 -112.50 -29.44
C VAL A 240 -10.24 -112.92 -30.89
N ALA A 241 -10.61 -112.10 -31.87
CA ALA A 241 -10.41 -112.37 -33.29
C ALA A 241 -8.93 -112.64 -33.64
N LYS A 242 -8.00 -111.85 -33.11
CA LYS A 242 -6.55 -112.08 -33.30
C LYS A 242 -6.08 -113.41 -32.71
N LYS A 243 -6.60 -113.81 -31.54
CA LYS A 243 -6.28 -115.12 -30.94
C LYS A 243 -6.83 -116.29 -31.77
N HIS A 244 -7.95 -116.11 -32.44
CA HIS A 244 -8.50 -117.12 -33.34
C HIS A 244 -7.77 -117.19 -34.69
N ALA A 245 -7.19 -116.09 -35.17
CA ALA A 245 -6.44 -116.04 -36.43
C ALA A 245 -4.97 -116.49 -36.31
N THR A 246 -4.46 -116.71 -35.10
CA THR A 246 -3.08 -117.18 -34.82
C THR A 246 -3.04 -118.66 -34.38
N LYS A 247 -4.20 -119.31 -34.31
CA LYS A 247 -4.35 -120.77 -34.31
C LYS A 247 -4.59 -121.22 -35.74
#